data_AF-A0A286H159-F1
#
_entry.id   AF-A0A286H159-F1
#
_cell.length_a   1.000
_cell.length_b   1.000
_cell.length_c   1.000
_cell.angle_alpha   90.00
_cell.angle_beta   90.00
_cell.angle_gamma   90.00
#
_symmetry.space_group_name_H-M   'P 1'
#
loop_
_entity.id
_entity.type
_entity.pdbx_description
1 polymer ?
#
loop_
_entity_poly.entity_id
_entity_poly.type
_entity_poly.pdbx_seq_one_letter_code
_entity_poly.pdbx_strand_id
1 'polypeptide(L)'
;MTIFNKGAAAVCAAATMLAAVPAGHAAEAPPLPRLTVDWSQVSVSGLSSGAYMAVQMQTAHSADIMGAGIFAGGPYGCARGGLTLATLTEAITSCVNI
;
A
#
# COMPACT_ATOMS: atom_id res chain seq x y z
N MET A 1 -33.90 -25.68 20.14
CA MET A 1 -34.16 -26.02 18.72
C MET A 1 -33.19 -25.22 17.87
N THR A 2 -32.16 -25.90 17.38
CA THR A 2 -31.03 -25.45 16.57
C THR A 2 -31.46 -25.10 15.16
N ILE A 3 -31.14 -23.90 14.67
CA ILE A 3 -30.78 -23.67 13.25
C ILE A 3 -29.61 -22.68 13.22
N PHE A 4 -28.38 -23.20 13.29
CA PHE A 4 -27.18 -22.52 12.81
C PHE A 4 -27.31 -22.42 11.27
N ASN A 5 -27.45 -21.21 10.74
CA ASN A 5 -27.50 -21.00 9.30
C ASN A 5 -26.09 -21.11 8.70
N LYS A 6 -25.96 -21.89 7.63
CA LYS A 6 -24.74 -22.33 6.94
C LYS A 6 -24.05 -21.21 6.15
N GLY A 7 -23.72 -20.09 6.80
CA GLY A 7 -22.98 -18.97 6.19
C GLY A 7 -21.46 -19.01 6.41
N ALA A 8 -20.98 -19.84 7.33
CA ALA A 8 -19.56 -19.91 7.69
C ALA A 8 -18.73 -20.81 6.76
N ALA A 9 -19.35 -21.60 5.86
CA ALA A 9 -18.65 -22.58 5.04
C ALA A 9 -18.02 -22.01 3.76
N ALA A 10 -18.32 -20.77 3.38
CA ALA A 10 -17.62 -20.09 2.27
C ALA A 10 -16.36 -19.35 2.73
N VAL A 11 -16.17 -19.18 4.04
CA VAL A 11 -14.95 -18.69 4.66
C VAL A 11 -14.08 -19.91 4.97
N CYS A 12 -13.39 -20.47 3.95
CA CYS A 12 -12.23 -21.37 4.14
C CYS A 12 -11.65 -21.93 2.83
N ALA A 13 -12.32 -21.83 1.68
CA ALA A 13 -11.84 -22.49 0.46
C ALA A 13 -10.62 -21.81 -0.23
N ALA A 14 -10.22 -20.60 0.21
CA ALA A 14 -8.99 -19.96 -0.24
C ALA A 14 -7.84 -20.05 0.79
N ALA A 15 -8.08 -20.63 1.96
CA ALA A 15 -7.07 -20.78 3.02
C ALA A 15 -6.22 -22.06 2.87
N THR A 16 -6.50 -22.90 1.87
CA THR A 16 -5.73 -24.13 1.58
C THR A 16 -4.65 -23.95 0.52
N MET A 17 -4.12 -22.74 0.34
CA MET A 17 -2.77 -22.54 -0.20
C MET A 17 -1.84 -22.01 0.89
N LEU A 18 -1.83 -22.66 2.05
CA LEU A 18 -0.61 -22.72 2.86
C LEU A 18 0.35 -23.72 2.21
N ALA A 19 0.80 -23.38 1.00
CA ALA A 19 2.04 -23.96 0.49
C ALA A 19 3.12 -23.43 1.42
N ALA A 20 3.75 -24.34 2.17
CA ALA A 20 4.93 -24.05 2.96
C ALA A 20 5.96 -23.37 2.04
N VAL A 21 5.99 -22.04 2.06
CA VAL A 21 7.12 -21.29 1.52
C VAL A 21 8.25 -21.64 2.47
N PRO A 22 9.29 -22.39 2.04
CA PRO A 22 10.46 -22.54 2.87
C PRO A 22 10.90 -21.12 3.22
N ALA A 23 11.14 -20.84 4.50
CA ALA A 23 11.83 -19.63 4.89
C ALA A 23 13.19 -19.71 4.22
N GLY A 24 13.28 -19.17 2.99
CA GLY A 24 14.52 -18.97 2.31
C GLY A 24 15.38 -18.21 3.29
N HIS A 25 16.57 -18.74 3.57
CA HIS A 25 17.57 -17.96 4.28
C HIS A 25 17.66 -16.65 3.49
N ALA A 26 17.30 -15.53 4.12
CA ALA A 26 17.51 -14.23 3.54
C ALA A 26 19.02 -14.05 3.46
N ALA A 27 19.61 -14.51 2.36
CA ALA A 27 20.95 -14.12 2.00
C ALA A 27 20.93 -12.60 1.93
N GLU A 28 21.83 -11.96 2.66
CA GLU A 28 21.94 -10.51 2.68
C GLU A 28 22.10 -10.02 1.25
N ALA A 29 21.14 -9.23 0.79
CA ALA A 29 21.22 -8.66 -0.55
C ALA A 29 22.49 -7.80 -0.62
N PRO A 30 23.29 -7.91 -1.70
CA PRO A 30 24.43 -7.03 -1.89
C PRO A 30 23.99 -5.56 -1.77
N PRO A 31 24.82 -4.68 -1.18
CA PRO A 31 24.47 -3.27 -1.06
C PRO A 31 24.21 -2.67 -2.43
N LEU A 32 23.23 -1.76 -2.50
CA LEU A 32 22.91 -1.07 -3.74
C LEU A 32 24.11 -0.23 -4.22
N PRO A 33 24.44 -0.24 -5.53
CA PRO A 33 25.44 0.64 -6.08
C PRO A 33 25.09 2.12 -5.81
N ARG A 34 26.10 2.91 -5.44
CA ARG A 34 25.92 4.36 -5.31
C ARG A 34 25.90 5.01 -6.69
N LEU A 35 24.85 5.77 -6.98
CA LEU A 35 24.75 6.58 -8.18
C LEU A 35 24.97 8.05 -7.83
N THR A 36 25.71 8.78 -8.68
CA THR A 36 25.82 10.24 -8.59
C THR A 36 24.56 10.85 -9.21
N VAL A 37 23.66 11.37 -8.37
CA VAL A 37 22.39 11.98 -8.77
C VAL A 37 22.33 13.41 -8.23
N ASP A 38 21.77 14.33 -9.00
CA ASP A 38 21.40 15.66 -8.51
C ASP A 38 20.11 15.55 -7.69
N TRP A 39 20.24 15.71 -6.37
CA TRP A 39 19.12 15.63 -5.45
C TRP A 39 18.06 16.70 -5.68
N SER A 40 18.41 17.85 -6.29
CA SER A 40 17.44 18.88 -6.61
C SER A 40 16.46 18.50 -7.73
N GLN A 41 16.75 17.41 -8.45
CA GLN A 41 15.99 16.92 -9.59
C GLN A 41 15.28 15.57 -9.33
N VAL A 42 15.19 15.15 -8.06
CA VAL A 42 14.54 13.89 -7.70
C VAL A 42 13.03 14.10 -7.59
N SER A 43 12.27 13.34 -8.37
CA SER A 43 10.80 13.30 -8.31
C SER A 43 10.32 11.87 -8.04
N VAL A 44 9.07 11.75 -7.59
CA VAL A 44 8.43 10.45 -7.31
C VAL A 44 7.12 10.35 -8.06
N SER A 45 6.77 9.18 -8.59
CA SER A 45 5.43 8.97 -9.14
C SER A 45 4.88 7.60 -8.79
N GLY A 46 3.57 7.45 -8.89
CA GLY A 46 2.93 6.20 -8.57
C GLY A 46 1.50 6.09 -9.06
N LEU A 47 1.00 4.85 -9.03
CA LEU A 47 -0.36 4.49 -9.38
C LEU A 47 -1.02 3.74 -8.22
N SER A 48 -2.29 4.02 -7.92
CA SER A 48 -3.06 3.36 -6.86
C SER A 48 -2.36 3.44 -5.50
N SER A 49 -2.06 2.33 -4.83
CA SER A 49 -1.30 2.30 -3.58
C SER A 49 0.07 2.98 -3.69
N GLY A 50 0.73 2.90 -4.85
CA GLY A 50 1.97 3.62 -5.13
C GLY A 50 1.75 5.12 -5.28
N ALA A 51 0.58 5.56 -5.76
CA ALA A 51 0.23 6.98 -5.84
C ALA A 51 0.04 7.58 -4.43
N TYR A 52 -0.60 6.84 -3.51
CA TYR A 52 -0.63 7.24 -2.10
C TYR A 52 0.79 7.33 -1.52
N MET A 53 1.67 6.36 -1.81
CA MET A 53 3.06 6.43 -1.35
C MET A 53 3.79 7.66 -1.91
N ALA A 54 3.58 8.00 -3.18
CA ALA A 54 4.15 9.20 -3.80
C ALA A 54 3.70 10.48 -3.09
N VAL A 55 2.42 10.60 -2.71
CA VAL A 55 1.92 11.72 -1.87
C VAL A 55 2.64 11.76 -0.53
N GLN A 56 2.75 10.62 0.14
CA GLN A 56 3.39 10.53 1.45
C GLN A 56 4.86 10.95 1.37
N MET A 57 5.57 10.50 0.33
CA MET A 57 6.97 10.81 0.11
C MET A 57 7.18 12.30 -0.19
N GLN A 58 6.39 12.87 -1.12
CA GLN A 58 6.45 14.30 -1.44
C GLN A 58 6.17 15.17 -0.22
N THR A 59 5.25 14.75 0.65
CA THR A 59 4.86 15.54 1.83
C THR A 59 5.90 15.44 2.94
N ALA A 60 6.38 14.23 3.24
CA ALA A 60 7.31 13.98 4.35
C ALA A 60 8.76 14.42 4.02
N HIS A 61 9.15 14.37 2.75
CA HIS A 61 10.49 14.69 2.27
C HIS A 61 10.47 15.81 1.23
N SER A 62 9.62 16.81 1.44
CA SER A 62 9.43 17.93 0.50
C SER A 62 10.69 18.77 0.24
N ALA A 63 11.67 18.72 1.15
CA ALA A 63 12.97 19.36 0.95
C ALA A 63 13.86 18.61 -0.07
N ASP A 64 13.66 17.30 -0.20
CA ASP A 64 14.49 16.41 -1.03
C ASP A 64 13.81 16.03 -2.35
N ILE A 65 12.47 16.08 -2.42
CA ILE A 65 11.70 15.67 -3.59
C ILE A 65 11.08 16.89 -4.28
N MET A 66 11.49 17.15 -5.53
CA MET A 66 11.09 18.31 -6.31
C MET A 66 9.60 18.30 -6.71
N GLY A 67 8.98 17.12 -6.76
CA GLY A 67 7.60 16.98 -7.20
C GLY A 67 7.13 15.53 -7.29
N ALA A 68 5.79 15.35 -7.35
CA ALA A 68 5.17 14.04 -7.44
C ALA A 68 4.09 13.91 -8.53
N GLY A 69 4.11 12.79 -9.26
CA GLY A 69 3.09 12.39 -10.23
C GLY A 69 2.15 11.33 -9.66
N ILE A 70 0.85 11.61 -9.62
CA ILE A 70 -0.10 10.87 -8.78
C ILE A 70 -1.28 10.40 -9.63
N PHE A 71 -1.37 9.09 -9.88
CA PHE A 71 -2.41 8.50 -10.73
C PHE A 71 -3.31 7.56 -9.91
N ALA A 72 -4.61 7.84 -9.84
CA ALA A 72 -5.56 7.07 -9.02
C ALA A 72 -5.12 6.94 -7.54
N GLY A 73 -4.50 7.99 -7.00
CA GLY A 73 -4.17 8.14 -5.59
C GLY A 73 -5.24 8.90 -4.82
N GLY A 74 -4.85 9.53 -3.72
CA GLY A 74 -5.72 10.34 -2.87
C GLY A 74 -4.91 11.17 -1.87
N PRO A 75 -5.55 11.94 -0.98
CA PRO A 75 -4.86 12.90 -0.11
C PRO A 75 -3.93 12.25 0.93
N TYR A 76 -2.97 13.04 1.41
CA TYR A 76 -2.02 12.63 2.46
C TYR A 76 -2.76 12.18 3.73
N GLY A 77 -2.39 11.02 4.27
CA GLY A 77 -2.95 10.50 5.52
C GLY A 77 -4.35 9.90 5.42
N CYS A 78 -4.84 9.58 4.21
CA CYS A 78 -6.22 9.11 4.04
C CYS A 78 -6.58 7.86 4.87
N ALA A 79 -5.64 6.94 5.10
CA ALA A 79 -5.86 5.72 5.88
C ALA A 79 -5.31 5.78 7.32
N ARG A 80 -5.05 6.98 7.87
CA ARG A 80 -4.44 7.13 9.22
C ARG A 80 -5.31 6.54 10.35
N GLY A 81 -6.62 6.40 10.13
CA GLY A 81 -7.58 5.79 11.06
C GLY A 81 -7.63 4.24 11.06
N GLY A 82 -6.82 3.57 10.23
CA GLY A 82 -6.75 2.10 10.15
C GLY A 82 -7.79 1.46 9.23
N LEU A 83 -7.63 0.15 8.98
CA LEU A 83 -8.49 -0.62 8.06
C LEU A 83 -9.91 -0.89 8.60
N THR A 84 -10.16 -0.59 9.86
CA THR A 84 -11.47 -0.76 10.52
C THR A 84 -12.52 0.20 9.99
N LEU A 85 -12.10 1.35 9.43
CA LEU A 85 -12.90 2.29 8.63
C LEU A 85 -12.74 2.07 7.11
N ALA A 86 -12.05 1.01 6.71
CA ALA A 86 -11.75 0.71 5.31
C ALA A 86 -12.40 -0.62 4.91
N THR A 87 -13.71 -0.72 5.08
CA THR A 87 -14.42 -1.47 4.05
C THR A 87 -14.11 -0.78 2.71
N LEU A 88 -13.87 -1.55 1.65
CA LEU A 88 -13.49 -1.01 0.32
C LEU A 88 -14.36 0.19 -0.08
N THR A 89 -15.64 0.16 0.28
CA THR A 89 -16.62 1.24 0.12
C THR A 89 -16.28 2.55 0.83
N GLU A 90 -15.92 2.54 2.12
CA GLU A 90 -15.60 3.77 2.87
C GLU A 90 -14.28 4.40 2.44
N ALA A 91 -13.27 3.57 2.14
CA ALA A 91 -11.97 4.02 1.67
C ALA A 91 -12.05 4.65 0.26
N ILE A 92 -12.85 4.06 -0.65
CA ILE A 92 -13.08 4.63 -1.98
C ILE A 92 -13.79 5.99 -1.86
N THR A 93 -14.84 6.10 -1.04
CA THR A 93 -15.56 7.38 -0.87
C THR A 93 -14.69 8.43 -0.18
N SER A 94 -13.94 8.09 0.87
CA SER A 94 -13.15 9.07 1.61
C SER A 94 -11.88 9.50 0.88
N CYS A 95 -11.31 8.67 0.00
CA CYS A 95 -9.99 8.94 -0.59
C CYS A 95 -9.99 9.16 -2.10
N VAL A 96 -10.93 8.56 -2.84
CA VAL A 96 -10.96 8.61 -4.32
C VAL A 96 -12.05 9.56 -4.82
N ASN A 97 -13.11 9.77 -4.04
CA ASN A 97 -14.16 10.75 -4.35
C ASN A 97 -13.86 12.10 -3.68
N ILE A 98 -12.88 12.83 -4.23
CA ILE A 98 -12.60 14.22 -3.85
C ILE A 98 -13.69 15.16 -4.36
#